data_AF-C7A7F9-F1
#
_entry.id   AF-C7A7F9-F1
#
_cell.length_a   1.000
_cell.length_b   1.000
_cell.length_c   1.000
_cell.angle_alpha   90.00
_cell.angle_beta   90.00
_cell.angle_gamma   90.00
#
_symmetry.space_group_name_H-M   'P 1'
#
loop_
_entity.id
_entity.type
_entity.pdbx_description
1 polymer ?
#
loop_
_entity_poly.entity_id
_entity_poly.type
_entity_poly.pdbx_seq_one_letter_code
_entity_poly.pdbx_strand_id
1 'polypeptide(L)'
;TTLAKKVFENKSVKEHFDCCVWITVSQSYNVQKILMSMTKQINLTKEMALRQIDMTDEISLISQLRKYLQQKRYVVVFDDVWKIEFWEIVKHALPCNDRGSRIIITTRSDLIGVSCKEYFSDQVYKLQPLSQNKAWELFCIKAFGSEFQGCCPKELVRLSMDIVKKCE
;
A
#
# COMPACT_ATOMS: atom_id res chain seq x y z
N THR A 1 -3.27 -7.04 -0.72
CA THR A 1 -1.95 -6.72 -1.31
C THR A 1 -0.82 -7.38 -0.55
N THR A 2 -0.12 -8.36 -1.15
CA THR A 2 0.87 -9.18 -0.42
C THR A 2 2.30 -8.64 -0.50
N LEU A 3 2.78 -8.28 -1.70
CA LEU A 3 4.18 -7.84 -1.88
C LEU A 3 4.49 -6.56 -1.08
N ALA A 4 3.69 -5.50 -1.27
CA ALA A 4 3.87 -4.25 -0.55
C ALA A 4 3.77 -4.45 0.97
N LYS A 5 2.83 -5.30 1.43
CA LYS A 5 2.66 -5.62 2.85
C LYS A 5 3.90 -6.29 3.43
N LYS A 6 4.44 -7.31 2.75
CA LYS A 6 5.66 -8.01 3.18
C LYS A 6 6.87 -7.07 3.28
N VAL A 7 7.00 -6.11 2.37
CA VAL A 7 8.06 -5.09 2.42
C VAL A 7 7.82 -4.12 3.58
N PHE A 8 6.59 -3.60 3.73
CA PHE A 8 6.25 -2.62 4.75
C PHE A 8 6.34 -3.17 6.17
N GLU A 9 6.00 -4.43 6.38
CA GLU A 9 6.09 -5.12 7.69
C GLU A 9 7.51 -5.62 8.01
N ASN A 10 8.46 -5.50 7.08
CA ASN A 10 9.83 -5.88 7.34
C ASN A 10 10.42 -5.00 8.46
N LYS A 11 11.01 -5.64 9.47
CA LYS A 11 11.64 -4.96 10.61
C LYS A 11 12.68 -3.92 10.19
N SER A 12 13.55 -4.25 9.22
CA SER A 12 14.56 -3.30 8.75
C SER A 12 13.96 -2.07 8.09
N VAL A 13 12.79 -2.22 7.44
CA VAL A 13 12.04 -1.08 6.89
C VAL A 13 11.46 -0.27 8.03
N LYS A 14 10.78 -0.90 8.99
CA LYS A 14 10.19 -0.21 10.15
C LYS A 14 11.21 0.58 10.97
N GLU A 15 12.42 0.06 11.11
CA GLU A 15 13.51 0.72 11.84
C GLU A 15 14.21 1.82 11.03
N HIS A 16 14.12 1.79 9.70
CA HIS A 16 14.77 2.76 8.82
C HIS A 16 13.98 4.06 8.65
N PHE A 17 12.65 4.03 8.82
CA PHE A 17 11.77 5.18 8.64
C PHE A 17 11.25 5.70 9.99
N ASP A 18 11.32 7.02 10.19
CA ASP A 18 10.75 7.68 11.38
C ASP A 18 9.22 7.55 11.44
N CYS A 19 8.59 7.47 10.26
CA CYS A 19 7.15 7.41 10.11
C CYS A 19 6.78 6.33 9.08
N CYS A 20 5.94 5.38 9.49
CA CYS A 20 5.43 4.32 8.63
C CYS A 20 3.91 4.38 8.61
N VAL A 21 3.32 4.60 7.44
CA VAL A 21 1.87 4.73 7.29
C VAL A 21 1.35 3.77 6.23
N TRP A 22 0.24 3.08 6.54
CA TRP A 22 -0.49 2.25 5.59
C TRP A 22 -1.95 2.65 5.56
N ILE A 23 -2.46 3.00 4.38
CA ILE A 23 -3.85 3.40 4.15
C ILE A 23 -4.42 2.55 3.03
N THR A 24 -5.53 1.87 3.28
CA THR A 24 -6.35 1.28 2.20
C THR A 24 -7.34 2.32 1.71
N VAL A 25 -7.34 2.58 0.40
CA VAL A 25 -8.13 3.61 -0.25
C VAL A 25 -9.41 2.98 -0.82
N SER A 26 -10.57 3.39 -0.31
CA SER A 26 -11.85 2.93 -0.86
C SER A 26 -12.17 3.64 -2.18
N GLN A 27 -13.05 3.06 -3.01
CA GLN A 27 -13.55 3.70 -4.24
C GLN A 27 -14.24 5.06 -3.98
N SER A 28 -14.93 5.14 -2.85
CA SER A 28 -15.61 6.33 -2.33
C SER A 28 -14.78 7.03 -1.25
N TYR A 29 -13.46 7.06 -1.41
CA TYR A 29 -12.57 7.65 -0.41
C TYR A 29 -12.97 9.08 -0.06
N ASN A 30 -12.65 9.46 1.18
CA ASN A 30 -12.80 10.81 1.67
C ASN A 30 -11.42 11.31 2.10
N VAL A 31 -10.96 12.42 1.51
CA VAL A 31 -9.61 12.95 1.68
C VAL A 31 -9.35 13.31 3.13
N GLN A 32 -10.26 14.05 3.78
CA GLN A 32 -10.17 14.34 5.21
C GLN A 32 -9.95 13.08 6.06
N LYS A 33 -10.72 12.01 5.86
CA LYS A 33 -10.56 10.74 6.61
C LYS A 33 -9.19 10.08 6.37
N ILE A 34 -8.67 10.15 5.15
CA ILE A 34 -7.32 9.65 4.81
C ILE A 34 -6.26 10.45 5.57
N LEU A 35 -6.30 11.79 5.48
CA LEU A 35 -5.36 12.67 6.15
C LEU A 35 -5.41 12.48 7.67
N MET A 36 -6.61 12.39 8.26
CA MET A 36 -6.79 12.08 9.68
C MET A 36 -6.20 10.72 10.06
N SER A 37 -6.37 9.70 9.22
CA SER A 37 -5.80 8.37 9.46
C SER A 37 -4.26 8.42 9.45
N MET A 38 -3.66 9.16 8.50
CA MET A 38 -2.21 9.39 8.47
C MET A 38 -1.73 10.06 9.76
N THR A 39 -2.38 11.16 10.16
CA THR A 39 -2.09 11.90 11.41
C THR A 39 -2.14 10.99 12.64
N LYS A 40 -3.14 10.09 12.72
CA LYS A 40 -3.26 9.13 13.82
C LYS A 40 -2.11 8.14 13.85
N GLN A 41 -1.73 7.57 12.69
CA GLN A 41 -0.66 6.57 12.62
C GLN A 41 0.72 7.13 12.97
N ILE A 42 0.97 8.42 12.74
CA ILE A 42 2.22 9.09 13.12
C ILE A 42 2.13 9.81 14.49
N ASN A 43 1.08 9.54 15.27
CA ASN A 43 0.85 10.12 16.61
C ASN A 43 0.79 11.67 16.66
N LEU A 44 0.43 12.32 15.55
CA LEU A 44 0.38 13.78 15.44
C LEU A 44 -0.91 14.39 16.04
N THR A 45 -1.92 13.58 16.32
CA THR A 45 -3.24 14.05 16.82
C THR A 45 -3.13 14.83 18.14
N LYS A 46 -2.24 14.43 19.05
CA LYS A 46 -2.06 15.11 20.34
C LYS A 46 -1.47 16.52 20.17
N GLU A 47 -0.44 16.65 19.35
CA GLU A 47 0.19 17.94 19.04
C GLU A 47 -0.80 18.88 18.33
N MET A 48 -1.64 18.34 17.45
CA MET A 48 -2.68 19.12 16.77
C MET A 48 -3.74 19.67 17.73
N ALA A 49 -4.23 18.81 18.64
CA ALA A 49 -5.23 19.21 19.63
C ALA A 49 -4.70 20.33 20.55
N LEU A 50 -3.44 20.24 20.98
CA LEU A 50 -2.81 21.28 21.82
C LEU A 50 -2.72 22.64 21.11
N ARG A 51 -2.58 22.64 19.78
CA ARG A 51 -2.51 23.85 18.96
C ARG A 51 -3.88 24.32 18.46
N GLN A 52 -4.98 23.68 18.90
CA GLN A 52 -6.36 23.99 18.50
C GLN A 52 -6.53 24.00 16.97
N ILE A 53 -5.83 23.08 16.30
CA ILE A 53 -5.90 22.95 14.85
C ILE A 53 -7.25 22.31 14.47
N ASP A 54 -7.96 22.95 13.55
CA ASP A 54 -9.17 22.38 12.98
C ASP A 54 -8.84 21.11 12.18
N MET A 55 -9.32 19.97 12.67
CA MET A 55 -9.17 18.66 12.04
C MET A 55 -10.31 18.35 11.06
N THR A 56 -11.24 19.30 10.89
CA THR A 56 -12.32 19.24 9.89
C THR A 56 -11.92 19.88 8.56
N ASP A 57 -10.94 20.78 8.59
CA ASP A 57 -10.40 21.43 7.39
C ASP A 57 -9.27 20.61 6.74
N GLU A 58 -9.43 20.29 5.45
CA GLU A 58 -8.44 19.53 4.68
C GLU A 58 -7.14 20.31 4.47
N ILE A 59 -7.22 21.63 4.27
CA ILE A 59 -6.05 22.49 4.02
C ILE A 59 -5.16 22.53 5.27
N SER A 60 -5.78 22.72 6.44
CA SER A 60 -5.16 22.61 7.75
C SER A 60 -4.47 21.27 7.93
N LEU A 61 -5.16 20.15 7.67
CA LEU A 61 -4.57 18.81 7.79
C LEU A 61 -3.35 18.61 6.87
N ILE A 62 -3.46 19.03 5.60
CA ILE A 62 -2.36 18.99 4.62
C ILE A 62 -1.15 19.78 5.13
N SER A 63 -1.37 21.02 5.56
CA SER A 63 -0.31 21.92 6.02
C SER A 63 0.45 21.33 7.21
N GLN A 64 -0.27 20.76 8.16
CA GLN A 64 0.33 20.21 9.38
C GLN A 64 1.07 18.89 9.13
N LEU A 65 0.49 17.99 8.32
CA LEU A 65 1.17 16.77 7.89
C LEU A 65 2.47 17.13 7.15
N ARG A 66 2.38 18.07 6.20
CA ARG A 66 3.55 18.52 5.43
C ARG A 66 4.62 19.10 6.34
N LYS A 67 4.25 19.99 7.26
CA LYS A 67 5.19 20.59 8.23
C LYS A 67 5.86 19.54 9.10
N TYR A 68 5.09 18.58 9.62
CA TYR A 68 5.62 17.51 10.47
C TYR A 68 6.57 16.59 9.70
N LEU A 69 6.18 16.17 8.50
CA LEU A 69 6.94 15.24 7.66
C LEU A 69 8.18 15.90 7.04
N GLN A 70 8.27 17.23 6.98
CA GLN A 70 9.39 17.96 6.37
C GLN A 70 10.76 17.52 6.93
N GLN A 71 10.82 17.20 8.23
CA GLN A 71 12.07 16.82 8.90
C GLN A 71 12.17 15.31 9.17
N LYS A 72 11.29 14.49 8.57
CA LYS A 72 11.21 13.04 8.80
C LYS A 72 11.52 12.26 7.54
N ARG A 73 12.16 11.10 7.70
CA ARG A 73 12.20 10.05 6.70
C ARG A 73 10.95 9.21 6.87
N TYR A 74 10.06 9.21 5.87
CA TYR A 74 8.77 8.52 5.96
C TYR A 74 8.56 7.51 4.83
N VAL A 75 7.79 6.46 5.12
CA VAL A 75 7.23 5.57 4.12
C VAL A 75 5.71 5.56 4.25
N VAL A 76 5.02 5.86 3.14
CA VAL A 76 3.56 5.83 3.07
C VAL A 76 3.12 4.86 1.99
N VAL A 77 2.24 3.93 2.36
CA VAL A 77 1.58 3.02 1.42
C VAL A 77 0.12 3.43 1.26
N PHE A 78 -0.29 3.70 0.02
CA PHE A 78 -1.69 3.86 -0.37
C PHE A 78 -2.11 2.63 -1.16
N ASP A 79 -2.88 1.78 -0.51
CA ASP A 79 -3.28 0.47 -1.01
C ASP A 79 -4.62 0.53 -1.76
N ASP A 80 -4.70 -0.11 -2.93
CA ASP A 80 -5.90 -0.24 -3.77
C ASP A 80 -6.46 1.11 -4.23
N VAL A 81 -5.64 1.96 -4.86
CA VAL A 81 -6.09 3.26 -5.40
C VAL A 81 -6.90 3.10 -6.70
N TRP A 82 -8.07 3.74 -6.74
CA TRP A 82 -9.07 3.60 -7.82
C TRP A 82 -9.20 4.81 -8.74
N LYS A 83 -8.68 5.99 -8.36
CA LYS A 83 -8.87 7.26 -9.06
C LYS A 83 -7.56 8.03 -9.14
N ILE A 84 -7.34 8.74 -10.24
CA ILE A 84 -6.10 9.54 -10.45
C ILE A 84 -6.10 10.75 -9.53
N GLU A 85 -7.27 11.35 -9.35
CA GLU A 85 -7.53 12.55 -8.54
C GLU A 85 -7.15 12.36 -7.07
N PHE A 86 -7.10 11.10 -6.59
CA PHE A 86 -6.62 10.78 -5.26
C PHE A 86 -5.20 11.30 -5.04
N TRP A 87 -4.30 11.03 -5.99
CA TRP A 87 -2.89 11.39 -5.87
C TRP A 87 -2.69 12.90 -5.99
N GLU A 88 -3.44 13.55 -6.89
CA GLU A 88 -3.40 15.01 -7.10
C GLU A 88 -3.64 15.79 -5.81
N ILE A 89 -4.44 15.27 -4.90
CA ILE A 89 -4.74 15.93 -3.63
C ILE A 89 -3.76 15.52 -2.53
N VAL A 90 -3.58 14.21 -2.32
CA VAL A 90 -2.83 13.70 -1.15
C VAL A 90 -1.33 14.00 -1.24
N LYS A 91 -0.77 14.15 -2.45
CA LYS A 91 0.65 14.51 -2.64
C LYS A 91 1.03 15.83 -1.95
N HIS A 92 0.09 16.76 -1.79
CA HIS A 92 0.36 18.03 -1.12
C HIS A 92 0.71 17.89 0.37
N ALA A 93 0.21 16.84 1.03
CA ALA A 93 0.56 16.52 2.42
C ALA A 93 1.97 15.90 2.58
N LEU A 94 2.58 15.47 1.48
CA LEU A 94 3.82 14.68 1.46
C LEU A 94 4.96 15.50 0.85
N PRO A 95 5.87 16.07 1.66
CA PRO A 95 6.93 16.92 1.14
C PRO A 95 8.07 16.10 0.51
N CYS A 96 8.55 16.51 -0.66
CA CYS A 96 9.87 16.12 -1.13
C CYS A 96 10.90 16.87 -0.28
N ASN A 97 11.64 16.15 0.57
CA ASN A 97 12.50 16.71 1.59
C ASN A 97 13.94 16.18 1.55
N ASP A 98 14.30 15.43 0.50
CA ASP A 98 15.60 14.77 0.29
C ASP A 98 16.07 13.88 1.46
N ARG A 99 15.15 13.48 2.35
CA ARG A 99 15.45 12.57 3.47
C ARG A 99 15.37 11.11 3.10
N GLY A 100 15.18 10.77 1.82
CA GLY A 100 15.02 9.38 1.37
C GLY A 100 13.64 8.79 1.68
N SER A 101 12.61 9.62 1.81
CA SER A 101 11.23 9.18 1.98
C SER A 101 10.74 8.38 0.76
N ARG A 102 9.73 7.52 0.97
CA ARG A 102 9.17 6.63 -0.05
C ARG A 102 7.66 6.65 -0.03
N ILE A 103 7.07 6.61 -1.21
CA ILE A 103 5.62 6.51 -1.41
C ILE A 103 5.39 5.28 -2.26
N ILE A 104 4.48 4.41 -1.81
CA ILE A 104 4.11 3.19 -2.53
C ILE A 104 2.62 3.26 -2.78
N ILE A 105 2.22 3.23 -4.04
CA ILE A 105 0.83 3.16 -4.45
C ILE A 105 0.61 1.78 -5.07
N THR A 106 -0.42 1.08 -4.64
CA THR A 106 -0.89 -0.13 -5.33
C THR A 106 -2.22 0.17 -6.00
N THR A 107 -2.38 -0.32 -7.22
CA THR A 107 -3.58 -0.11 -8.03
C THR A 107 -3.75 -1.26 -8.99
N ARG A 108 -4.96 -1.44 -9.51
CA ARG A 108 -5.30 -2.39 -10.57
C ARG A 108 -5.20 -1.77 -11.96
N SER A 109 -5.05 -0.45 -12.03
CA SER A 109 -5.06 0.31 -13.29
C SER A 109 -3.65 0.75 -13.65
N ASP A 110 -3.16 0.27 -14.79
CA ASP A 110 -1.89 0.72 -15.37
C ASP A 110 -1.91 2.24 -15.61
N LEU A 111 -3.06 2.82 -15.99
CA LEU A 111 -3.23 4.26 -16.18
C LEU A 111 -2.99 5.04 -14.89
N ILE A 112 -3.54 4.59 -13.77
CA ILE A 112 -3.33 5.23 -12.46
C ILE A 112 -1.85 5.15 -12.08
N GLY A 113 -1.24 3.97 -12.24
CA GLY A 113 0.17 3.77 -11.93
C GLY A 113 1.11 4.72 -12.69
N VAL A 114 0.83 4.97 -13.97
CA VAL A 114 1.60 5.91 -14.79
C VAL A 114 1.29 7.37 -14.42
N SER A 115 0.02 7.69 -14.15
CA SER A 115 -0.41 9.07 -13.86
C SER A 115 0.11 9.60 -12.53
N CYS A 116 0.43 8.72 -11.57
CA CYS A 116 0.98 9.11 -10.26
C CYS A 116 2.49 9.40 -10.28
N LYS A 117 3.17 9.32 -11.44
CA LYS A 117 4.60 9.64 -11.54
C LYS A 117 4.79 11.17 -11.51
N GLU A 118 5.62 11.65 -10.59
CA GLU A 118 5.99 13.06 -10.48
C GLU A 118 7.43 13.30 -10.98
N TYR A 119 8.28 12.28 -10.89
CA TYR A 119 9.70 12.37 -11.25
C TYR A 119 10.15 11.23 -12.17
N PHE A 120 11.24 11.46 -12.91
CA PHE A 120 11.85 10.43 -13.76
C PHE A 120 12.30 9.19 -12.99
N SER A 121 12.67 9.36 -11.71
CA SER A 121 13.06 8.27 -10.82
C SER A 121 11.90 7.36 -10.41
N ASP A 122 10.66 7.79 -10.58
CA ASP A 122 9.49 7.04 -10.12
C ASP A 122 9.31 5.77 -10.96
N GLN A 123 9.05 4.66 -10.27
CA GLN A 123 9.00 3.33 -10.87
C GLN A 123 7.58 2.76 -10.80
N VAL A 124 7.13 2.18 -11.91
CA VAL A 124 5.90 1.39 -11.97
C VAL A 124 6.30 -0.08 -12.04
N TYR A 125 5.96 -0.84 -11.01
CA TYR A 125 6.24 -2.27 -10.95
C TYR A 125 4.99 -3.06 -11.32
N LYS A 126 4.97 -3.61 -12.54
CA LYS A 126 3.88 -4.48 -13.01
C LYS A 126 4.05 -5.89 -12.47
N LEU A 127 3.21 -6.25 -11.52
CA LEU A 127 3.17 -7.61 -10.97
C LEU A 127 2.89 -8.62 -12.07
N GLN A 128 3.72 -9.66 -12.14
CA GLN A 128 3.54 -10.77 -13.07
C GLN A 128 2.74 -11.88 -12.40
N PRO A 129 1.92 -12.64 -13.17
CA PRO A 129 1.31 -13.86 -12.69
C PRO A 129 2.35 -14.85 -12.16
N LEU A 130 1.89 -15.78 -11.31
CA LEU A 130 2.73 -16.90 -10.90
C LEU A 130 3.00 -17.81 -12.10
N SER A 131 4.19 -18.39 -12.15
CA SER A 131 4.45 -19.49 -13.09
C SER A 131 3.53 -20.68 -12.75
N GLN A 132 3.19 -21.50 -13.75
CA GLN A 132 2.32 -22.67 -13.57
C GLN A 132 2.73 -23.55 -12.37
N ASN A 133 4.03 -23.77 -12.19
CA ASN A 133 4.56 -24.56 -11.08
C ASN A 133 4.32 -23.89 -9.72
N LYS A 134 4.51 -22.57 -9.61
CA LYS A 134 4.25 -21.82 -8.38
C LYS A 134 2.76 -21.68 -8.09
N ALA A 135 1.93 -21.54 -9.13
CA ALA A 135 0.49 -21.54 -9.01
C ALA A 135 -0.02 -22.90 -8.50
N TRP A 136 0.52 -24.00 -9.05
CA TRP A 136 0.25 -25.36 -8.59
C TRP A 136 0.67 -25.56 -7.13
N GLU A 137 1.90 -25.18 -6.76
CA GLU A 137 2.38 -25.26 -5.39
C GLU A 137 1.47 -24.48 -4.42
N LEU A 138 1.14 -23.24 -4.77
CA LEU A 138 0.23 -22.42 -3.96
C LEU A 138 -1.16 -23.06 -3.85
N PHE A 139 -1.70 -23.59 -4.94
CA PHE A 139 -2.97 -24.30 -4.93
C PHE A 139 -2.93 -25.49 -3.97
N CYS A 140 -1.89 -26.33 -4.04
CA CYS A 140 -1.81 -27.50 -3.19
C CYS A 140 -1.69 -27.13 -1.71
N ILE A 141 -0.87 -26.12 -1.38
CA ILE A 141 -0.75 -25.57 -0.01
C ILE A 141 -2.12 -25.06 0.49
N LYS A 142 -2.89 -24.38 -0.36
CA LYS A 142 -4.17 -23.76 0.05
C LYS A 142 -5.33 -24.76 0.13
N ALA A 143 -5.44 -25.66 -0.85
CA ALA A 143 -6.56 -26.60 -0.95
C ALA A 143 -6.35 -27.84 -0.08
N PHE A 144 -5.10 -28.28 0.12
CA PHE A 144 -4.78 -29.54 0.79
C PHE A 144 -3.86 -29.39 2.01
N GLY A 145 -3.57 -28.16 2.44
CA GLY A 145 -2.65 -27.86 3.55
C GLY A 145 -3.09 -28.44 4.90
N SER A 146 -4.39 -28.46 5.19
CA SER A 146 -4.93 -28.91 6.48
C SER A 146 -4.93 -30.44 6.64
N GLU A 147 -5.29 -31.17 5.58
CA GLU A 147 -5.53 -32.62 5.65
C GLU A 147 -4.41 -33.44 5.03
N PHE A 148 -3.70 -32.91 4.03
CA PHE A 148 -2.70 -33.65 3.27
C PHE A 148 -1.32 -32.97 3.27
N GLN A 149 -1.05 -32.10 4.24
CA GLN A 149 0.24 -31.41 4.38
C GLN A 149 0.65 -30.63 3.11
N GLY A 150 -0.32 -30.18 2.32
CA GLY A 150 -0.08 -29.47 1.07
C GLY A 150 0.24 -30.37 -0.13
N CYS A 151 0.09 -31.68 0.00
CA CYS A 151 0.21 -32.63 -1.11
C CYS A 151 -1.17 -32.91 -1.72
N CYS A 152 -1.29 -32.75 -3.04
CA CYS A 152 -2.53 -33.12 -3.74
C CYS A 152 -2.66 -34.66 -3.80
N PRO A 153 -3.81 -35.24 -3.39
CA PRO A 153 -4.09 -36.67 -3.54
C PRO A 153 -3.98 -37.11 -5.01
N LYS A 154 -3.43 -38.31 -5.25
CA LYS A 154 -3.10 -38.79 -6.61
C LYS A 154 -4.33 -38.81 -7.53
N GLU A 155 -5.49 -39.11 -6.99
CA GLU A 155 -6.77 -39.19 -7.68
C GLU A 155 -7.26 -37.81 -8.15
N LEU A 156 -6.84 -36.74 -7.46
CA LEU A 156 -7.26 -35.36 -7.72
C LEU A 156 -6.26 -34.55 -8.53
N VAL A 157 -5.05 -35.06 -8.78
CA VAL A 157 -3.98 -34.30 -9.46
C VAL A 157 -4.44 -33.76 -10.81
N ARG A 158 -5.03 -34.60 -11.66
CA ARG A 158 -5.46 -34.21 -13.00
C ARG A 158 -6.52 -33.10 -12.95
N LEU A 159 -7.58 -33.31 -12.16
CA LEU A 159 -8.66 -32.33 -11.98
C LEU A 159 -8.13 -31.01 -11.42
N SER A 160 -7.26 -31.08 -10.41
CA SER A 160 -6.67 -29.91 -9.76
C SER A 160 -5.78 -29.13 -10.72
N MET A 161 -4.98 -29.81 -11.55
CA MET A 161 -4.17 -29.15 -12.57
C MET A 161 -5.04 -28.44 -13.61
N ASP A 162 -6.15 -29.05 -14.02
CA ASP A 162 -7.08 -28.43 -14.96
C ASP A 162 -7.79 -27.21 -14.35
N ILE A 163 -8.05 -27.21 -13.04
CA ILE A 163 -8.52 -26.02 -12.31
C ILE A 163 -7.45 -24.92 -12.32
N VAL A 164 -6.21 -25.24 -11.95
CA VAL A 164 -5.12 -24.25 -11.88
C VAL A 164 -4.84 -23.63 -13.26
N LYS A 165 -4.91 -24.40 -14.34
CA LYS A 165 -4.76 -23.89 -15.72
C LYS A 165 -5.86 -22.92 -16.14
N LYS A 166 -7.02 -22.93 -15.47
CA LYS A 166 -8.13 -22.00 -15.73
C LYS A 166 -8.02 -20.72 -14.88
N CYS A 167 -7.09 -20.66 -13.93
CA CYS A 167 -6.83 -19.45 -13.16
C CYS A 167 -5.84 -18.56 -13.93
N GLU A 168 -6.26 -17.33 -14.22
CA GLU A 168 -5.42 -16.26 -14.79
C GLU A 168 -4.67 -15.48 -13.70
#